data_AF-A0A4W5QXN2-F1
#
_entry.id   AF-A0A4W5QXN2-F1
#
_cell.length_a   1.000
_cell.length_b   1.000
_cell.length_c   1.000
_cell.angle_alpha   90.00
_cell.angle_beta   90.00
_cell.angle_gamma   90.00
#
_symmetry.space_group_name_H-M   'P 1'
#
loop_
_entity.id
_entity.type
_entity.pdbx_description
1 polymer ?
#
loop_
_entity_poly.entity_id
_entity_poly.type
_entity_poly.pdbx_seq_one_letter_code
_entity_poly.pdbx_strand_id
1 'polypeptide(L)'
;MKILRPKPDYFAVGYYGQGYPPFLRNKVFIHRGKEYERREDFQNQLMSQFPSAVRLNITTMPGDDVRLSPLQYIQCFTVQPVLEIPPHLRNKPVPDQINKSVPLSVSLSYE
;
A
#
# COMPACT_ATOMS: atom_id res chain seq x y z
N MET A 1 18.46 11.85 24.69
CA MET A 1 18.71 11.50 23.27
C MET A 1 17.34 11.32 22.58
N LYS A 2 16.96 12.17 21.62
CA LYS A 2 15.69 11.99 20.88
C LYS A 2 15.93 10.92 19.81
N ILE A 3 15.34 9.74 19.98
CA ILE A 3 15.40 8.69 18.96
C ILE A 3 14.53 9.15 17.78
N LEU A 4 15.19 9.56 16.68
CA LEU A 4 14.55 9.80 15.40
C LEU A 4 14.15 8.45 14.82
N ARG A 5 12.85 8.13 14.85
CA ARG A 5 12.31 6.96 14.16
C ARG A 5 12.00 7.39 12.73
N PRO A 6 12.64 6.80 11.70
CA PRO A 6 12.28 7.06 10.31
C PRO A 6 10.79 6.79 10.12
N LYS A 7 10.11 7.67 9.39
CA LYS A 7 8.70 7.47 9.05
C LYS A 7 8.65 6.26 8.09
N PRO A 8 7.87 5.21 8.39
CA PRO A 8 7.75 4.08 7.47
C PRO A 8 7.03 4.51 6.20
N ASP A 9 7.50 4.04 5.06
CA ASP A 9 6.78 4.10 3.80
C ASP A 9 5.71 3.01 3.76
N TYR A 10 4.66 3.25 2.95
CA TYR A 10 3.60 2.29 2.72
C TYR A 10 3.42 2.11 1.21
N PHE A 11 3.17 0.87 0.80
CA PHE A 11 2.96 0.50 -0.59
C PHE A 11 1.59 -0.15 -0.75
N ALA A 12 0.78 0.37 -1.67
CA ALA A 12 -0.45 -0.31 -2.09
C ALA A 12 -0.09 -1.32 -3.18
N VAL A 13 -0.51 -2.57 -2.98
CA VAL A 13 -0.28 -3.68 -3.91
C VAL A 13 -1.62 -4.25 -4.35
N GLY A 14 -1.97 -4.08 -5.62
CA GLY A 14 -3.15 -4.67 -6.23
C GLY A 14 -2.82 -5.95 -6.99
N TYR A 15 -3.56 -7.02 -6.70
CA TYR A 15 -3.46 -8.29 -7.42
C TYR A 15 -4.71 -8.46 -8.28
N TYR A 16 -4.57 -8.49 -9.61
CA TYR A 16 -5.69 -8.52 -10.54
C TYR A 16 -5.60 -9.70 -11.51
N GLY A 17 -6.77 -10.14 -11.98
CA GLY A 17 -6.92 -11.26 -12.89
C GLY A 17 -7.27 -12.57 -12.19
N GLN A 18 -7.94 -13.45 -12.93
CA GLN A 18 -8.48 -14.72 -12.44
C GLN A 18 -7.39 -15.76 -12.17
N GLY A 19 -6.16 -15.53 -12.64
CA GLY A 19 -5.00 -16.37 -12.34
C GLY A 19 -4.55 -16.35 -10.88
N TYR A 20 -5.08 -15.44 -10.05
CA TYR A 20 -4.84 -15.43 -8.61
C TYR A 20 -5.85 -16.27 -7.82
N PRO A 21 -5.44 -16.85 -6.67
CA PRO A 21 -6.35 -17.44 -5.70
C PRO A 21 -7.40 -16.42 -5.20
N PRO A 22 -8.61 -16.87 -4.80
CA PRO A 22 -9.70 -15.97 -4.38
C PRO A 22 -9.36 -15.00 -3.24
N PHE A 23 -8.40 -15.34 -2.38
CA PHE A 23 -8.02 -14.47 -1.28
C PHE A 23 -7.19 -13.25 -1.73
N LEU A 24 -6.46 -13.33 -2.85
CA LEU A 24 -5.71 -12.22 -3.45
C LEU A 24 -6.46 -11.55 -4.61
N ARG A 25 -7.20 -12.35 -5.38
CA ARG A 25 -7.83 -11.93 -6.63
C ARG A 25 -8.65 -10.65 -6.49
N ASN A 26 -8.30 -9.66 -7.31
CA ASN A 26 -8.94 -8.35 -7.41
C ASN A 26 -9.02 -7.61 -6.07
N LYS A 27 -7.97 -7.75 -5.25
CA LYS A 27 -7.83 -7.05 -3.97
C LYS A 27 -6.54 -6.24 -3.92
N VAL A 28 -6.60 -5.19 -3.10
CA VAL A 28 -5.48 -4.30 -2.79
C VAL A 28 -5.08 -4.51 -1.34
N PHE A 29 -3.78 -4.65 -1.10
CA PHE A 29 -3.19 -4.78 0.23
C PHE A 29 -2.23 -3.62 0.48
N ILE A 30 -2.17 -3.18 1.74
CA ILE A 30 -1.19 -2.17 2.17
C ILE A 30 -0.01 -2.90 2.83
N HIS A 31 1.16 -2.75 2.24
CA HIS A 31 2.42 -3.23 2.77
C HIS A 31 3.15 -2.09 3.47
N ARG A 32 3.57 -2.32 4.71
CA ARG A 32 4.47 -1.41 5.42
C ARG A 32 5.90 -1.70 4.94
N GLY A 33 6.55 -0.70 4.37
CA GLY A 33 7.95 -0.79 3.97
C GLY A 33 8.88 -1.00 5.17
N LYS A 34 9.95 -1.74 4.93
CA LYS A 34 11.07 -1.84 5.87
C LYS A 34 11.82 -0.50 5.95
N GLU A 35 12.71 -0.38 6.92
CA GLU A 35 13.53 0.82 7.07
C GLU A 35 14.33 1.10 5.79
N TYR A 36 14.17 2.31 5.22
CA TYR A 36 14.79 2.75 3.97
C TYR A 36 14.46 1.92 2.72
N GLU A 37 13.45 1.07 2.77
CA GLU A 37 13.03 0.27 1.61
C GLU A 37 12.36 1.17 0.57
N ARG A 38 12.91 1.19 -0.65
CA ARG A 38 12.30 1.92 -1.77
C ARG A 38 11.23 1.05 -2.42
N ARG A 39 10.21 1.70 -3.00
CA ARG A 39 9.16 1.02 -3.76
C ARG A 39 9.71 0.13 -4.87
N GLU A 40 10.76 0.55 -5.56
CA GLU A 40 11.35 -0.20 -6.68
C GLU A 40 11.98 -1.52 -6.22
N ASP A 41 12.72 -1.49 -5.11
CA ASP A 41 13.32 -2.68 -4.50
C ASP A 41 12.23 -3.64 -4.01
N PHE A 42 11.22 -3.10 -3.30
CA PHE A 42 10.06 -3.87 -2.86
C PHE A 42 9.32 -4.50 -4.04
N GLN A 43 9.07 -3.73 -5.10
CA GLN A 43 8.39 -4.19 -6.29
C GLN A 43 9.17 -5.29 -7.01
N ASN A 44 10.50 -5.17 -7.12
CA ASN A 44 11.35 -6.22 -7.70
C ASN A 44 11.27 -7.52 -6.89
N GLN A 45 11.33 -7.44 -5.56
CA GLN A 45 11.16 -8.60 -4.68
C GLN A 45 9.75 -9.19 -4.74
N LEU A 46 8.72 -8.35 -4.91
CA LEU A 46 7.35 -8.79 -5.10
C LEU A 46 7.21 -9.54 -6.43
N MET A 47 7.71 -8.98 -7.54
CA MET A 47 7.64 -9.61 -8.86
C MET A 47 8.43 -10.94 -8.90
N SER A 48 9.53 -11.09 -8.17
CA SER A 48 10.25 -12.36 -8.11
C SER A 48 9.45 -13.48 -7.44
N GLN A 49 8.49 -13.16 -6.57
CA GLN A 49 7.56 -14.13 -5.98
C GLN A 49 6.43 -14.53 -6.93
N PHE A 50 6.14 -13.70 -7.95
CA PHE A 50 5.10 -13.92 -8.93
C PHE A 50 5.68 -13.79 -10.36
N PRO A 51 6.53 -14.74 -10.80
CA PRO A 51 7.28 -14.63 -12.06
C PRO A 51 6.40 -14.56 -13.31
N SER A 52 5.16 -15.06 -13.23
CA SER A 52 4.17 -15.01 -14.32
C SER A 52 3.33 -13.73 -14.34
N ALA A 53 3.48 -12.85 -13.35
CA ALA A 53 2.68 -11.65 -13.26
C ALA A 53 3.20 -10.55 -14.18
N VAL A 54 2.28 -9.83 -14.79
CA VAL A 54 2.56 -8.63 -15.58
C VAL A 54 2.46 -7.40 -14.68
N ARG A 55 3.48 -6.55 -14.70
CA ARG A 55 3.47 -5.28 -13.97
C ARG A 55 2.53 -4.28 -14.64
N LEU A 56 1.60 -3.73 -13.87
CA LEU A 56 0.79 -2.58 -14.25
C LEU A 56 1.51 -1.28 -13.88
N ASN A 57 1.55 -0.33 -14.82
CA ASN A 57 2.15 0.99 -14.63
C ASN A 57 1.11 2.10 -14.42
N ILE A 58 -0.07 1.73 -13.90
CA ILE A 58 -1.15 2.66 -13.55
C ILE A 58 -1.33 2.67 -12.03
N THR A 59 -1.92 3.73 -11.48
CA THR A 59 -2.32 3.83 -10.05
C THR A 59 -3.83 3.70 -9.87
N THR A 60 -4.59 3.81 -10.97
CA THR A 60 -6.04 3.67 -10.99
C THR A 60 -6.48 2.21 -10.98
N MET A 61 -7.75 1.98 -10.64
CA MET A 61 -8.32 0.63 -10.65
C MET A 61 -8.35 0.11 -12.10
N PRO A 62 -7.80 -1.07 -12.38
CA PRO A 62 -7.83 -1.63 -13.73
C PRO A 62 -9.27 -1.93 -14.19
N GLY A 63 -9.48 -1.90 -15.51
CA GLY A 63 -10.74 -2.29 -16.13
C GLY A 63 -11.04 -3.78 -16.02
N ASP A 64 -12.23 -4.16 -16.47
CA ASP A 64 -12.69 -5.56 -16.43
C ASP A 64 -11.88 -6.46 -17.37
N ASP A 65 -11.28 -5.90 -18.43
CA ASP A 65 -10.33 -6.59 -19.30
C ASP A 65 -9.16 -7.19 -18.50
N VAL A 66 -8.61 -6.45 -17.53
CA VAL A 66 -7.54 -6.92 -16.65
C VAL A 66 -8.09 -7.77 -15.51
N ARG A 67 -9.19 -7.35 -14.87
CA ARG A 67 -9.74 -8.02 -13.68
C ARG A 67 -10.37 -9.38 -13.97
N LEU A 68 -10.88 -9.58 -15.19
CA LEU A 68 -11.48 -10.84 -15.66
C LEU A 68 -10.51 -11.68 -16.51
N SER A 69 -9.37 -11.13 -16.91
CA SER A 69 -8.34 -11.88 -17.65
C SER A 69 -7.85 -13.10 -16.86
N PRO A 70 -7.56 -14.23 -17.53
CA PRO A 70 -6.98 -15.42 -16.88
C PRO A 70 -5.54 -15.20 -16.41
N LEU A 71 -4.87 -14.13 -16.86
CA LEU A 71 -3.49 -13.83 -16.50
C LEU A 71 -3.39 -13.20 -15.09
N GLN A 72 -2.16 -13.01 -14.63
CA GLN A 72 -1.84 -12.38 -13.37
C GLN A 72 -1.27 -10.98 -13.62
N TYR A 73 -1.80 -9.98 -12.92
CA TYR A 73 -1.32 -8.60 -13.00
C TYR A 73 -1.07 -8.05 -11.60
N ILE A 74 0.05 -7.33 -11.44
CA ILE A 74 0.41 -6.67 -10.18
C ILE A 74 0.54 -5.18 -10.40
N GLN A 75 -0.18 -4.40 -9.59
CA GLN A 75 -0.03 -2.98 -9.44
C GLN A 75 0.70 -2.69 -8.13
N CYS A 76 1.67 -1.76 -8.12
CA CYS A 76 2.39 -1.39 -6.91
C CYS A 76 2.80 0.08 -6.92
N PHE A 77 2.31 0.86 -5.96
CA PHE A 77 2.62 2.29 -5.82
C PHE A 77 2.73 2.74 -4.36
N THR A 78 3.45 3.84 -4.14
CA THR A 78 3.63 4.42 -2.79
C THR A 78 2.36 5.14 -2.39
N VAL A 79 1.98 5.02 -1.13
CA VAL A 79 0.82 5.68 -0.55
C VAL A 79 1.20 6.40 0.73
N GLN A 80 0.55 7.53 1.00
CA GLN A 80 0.77 8.26 2.23
C GLN A 80 -0.24 7.83 3.29
N PRO A 81 0.22 7.52 4.51
CA PRO A 81 -0.68 7.27 5.62
C PRO A 81 -1.35 8.59 6.03
N VAL A 82 -2.67 8.58 6.15
CA VAL A 82 -3.50 9.64 6.68
C VAL A 82 -3.74 9.40 8.16
N LEU A 83 -3.43 10.42 8.96
CA LEU A 83 -3.66 10.38 10.40
C LEU A 83 -5.13 10.62 10.70
N GLU A 84 -5.84 9.61 11.20
CA GLU A 84 -7.21 9.81 11.70
C GLU A 84 -7.21 10.19 13.17
N ILE A 85 -7.22 11.49 13.46
CA ILE A 85 -7.32 11.97 14.84
C ILE A 85 -8.70 11.57 15.40
N PRO A 86 -8.75 10.71 16.44
CA PRO A 86 -10.00 10.30 17.07
C PRO A 86 -10.79 11.52 17.56
N PRO A 87 -12.13 11.53 17.46
CA PRO A 87 -12.95 12.68 17.83
C PRO A 87 -12.68 13.19 19.26
N HIS A 88 -12.37 12.28 20.20
CA HIS A 88 -12.09 12.60 21.60
C HIS A 88 -10.70 13.23 21.86
N LEU A 89 -9.84 13.27 20.83
CA LEU A 89 -8.52 13.92 20.84
C LEU A 89 -8.50 15.20 19.97
N ARG A 90 -9.51 15.44 19.14
CA ARG A 90 -9.66 16.69 18.40
C ARG A 90 -9.81 17.83 19.42
N ASN A 91 -8.87 18.78 19.42
CA ASN A 91 -8.78 19.95 20.32
C ASN A 91 -8.15 19.74 21.70
N LYS A 92 -7.55 18.58 22.00
CA LYS A 92 -6.70 18.42 23.18
C LYS A 92 -5.24 18.75 22.84
N PRO A 93 -4.46 19.37 23.75
CA PRO A 93 -3.02 19.50 23.58
C PRO A 93 -2.38 18.11 23.76
N VAL A 94 -2.32 17.35 22.66
CA VAL A 94 -1.74 16.01 22.64
C VAL A 94 -0.27 16.12 22.23
N PRO A 95 0.69 15.63 23.04
CA PRO A 95 2.09 15.58 22.65
C PRO A 95 2.30 14.78 21.35
N ASP A 96 3.19 15.24 20.47
CA ASP A 96 3.48 14.62 19.15
C ASP A 96 3.82 13.12 19.22
N GLN A 97 4.26 12.64 20.39
CA GLN A 97 4.56 11.23 20.62
C GLN A 97 3.31 10.33 20.57
N ILE A 98 2.12 10.85 20.91
CA ILE A 98 0.86 10.09 20.93
C ILE A 98 0.22 10.05 19.53
N ASN A 99 0.45 11.06 18.68
CA ASN A 99 0.01 11.05 17.28
C ASN A 99 0.62 9.88 16.47
N LYS A 100 1.75 9.32 16.90
CA LYS A 100 2.40 8.19 16.22
C LYS A 100 1.74 6.82 16.50
N SER A 101 0.84 6.75 17.47
CA SER A 101 0.10 5.53 17.87
C SER A 101 -1.34 5.50 17.37
N VAL A 102 -1.78 6.53 16.67
CA VAL A 102 -3.12 6.62 16.08
C VAL A 102 -3.18 5.73 14.83
N PRO A 103 -4.29 5.00 14.58
CA PRO A 103 -4.47 4.24 13.35
C PRO A 103 -4.29 5.15 12.14
N LEU A 104 -3.46 4.70 11.19
CA LEU A 104 -3.26 5.38 9.93
C LEU A 104 -4.21 4.75 8.91
N SER A 105 -5.12 5.54 8.35
CA SER A 105 -5.83 5.14 7.13
C SER A 105 -4.96 5.46 5.92
N VAL A 106 -5.24 4.85 4.77
CA VAL A 106 -4.48 5.09 3.55
C VAL A 106 -5.44 5.55 2.48
N SER A 107 -5.26 6.78 2.01
CA SER A 107 -6.00 7.31 0.86
C SER A 107 -5.31 6.84 -0.42
N LEU A 108 -6.04 6.07 -1.23
CA LEU A 108 -5.67 5.79 -2.61
C LEU A 108 -5.99 7.05 -3.42
N SER A 109 -4.97 7.88 -3.67
CA SER A 109 -5.10 8.99 -4.61
C SER A 109 -5.15 8.42 -6.03
N TYR A 110 -6.37 8.36 -6.58
CA TYR A 110 -6.59 8.16 -8.00
C TYR A 110 -6.32 9.50 -8.69
N GLU A 111 -5.33 9.57 -9.58
CA GLU A 111 -5.21 10.68 -10.55
C GLU A 111 -6.17 10.48 -11.71
#